data_AF-A0AA36IJW3-F1
#
_entry.id   AF-A0AA36IJW3-F1
#
_cell.length_a   1.000
_cell.length_b   1.000
_cell.length_c   1.000
_cell.angle_alpha   90.00
_cell.angle_beta   90.00
_cell.angle_gamma   90.00
#
_symmetry.space_group_name_H-M   'P 1'
#
loop_
_entity.id
_entity.type
_entity.pdbx_description
1 polymer ?
#
loop_
_entity_poly.entity_id
_entity_poly.type
_entity_poly.pdbx_seq_one_letter_code
_entity_poly.pdbx_strand_id
1 'polypeptide(L)'
;MSPTDQWQTRFASQEVWVLNTHYMLFGPYGPRVALQGTHKGRFDELLKCLAVAPPNAAVRLFWADAVVSMEGDELSHWMRFVGKNAPSEQQMARFLWPNIYAAWQGHPSFRSLEQAKADWAQCGHDQPTPGVSVWKYENTEGWQDSWTDADPDWPRQPTASSISFYLRKLQTQWKELGQTAVGLLLDTEGVPLRFFSESPLCENSRSRAPQALITVLGGPRGISQAFKAAVQQSFESQGITLLQVSLGPHEEVAHACVAYLRLEDDAGRLRAALTDLLLLGRAGYESMGRQAEATMRRRLRGKRPRPGRLARSSLGPKRRQAASRSG
;
A
#
# COMPACT_ATOMS: atom_id res chain seq x y z
N MET A 1 -14.29 -6.03 -32.09
CA MET A 1 -14.04 -5.86 -30.65
C MET A 1 -13.79 -4.39 -30.40
N SER A 2 -14.55 -3.78 -29.51
CA SER A 2 -14.39 -2.36 -29.20
C SER A 2 -13.06 -2.14 -28.47
N PRO A 3 -12.35 -1.01 -28.66
CA PRO A 3 -11.16 -0.66 -27.88
C PRO A 3 -11.40 -0.67 -26.35
N THR A 4 -12.65 -0.61 -25.92
CA THR A 4 -13.11 -0.67 -24.53
C THR A 4 -13.14 -2.07 -23.90
N ASP A 5 -12.87 -3.16 -24.65
CA ASP A 5 -12.86 -4.53 -24.12
C ASP A 5 -11.49 -5.00 -23.56
N GLN A 6 -10.48 -4.13 -23.54
CA GLN A 6 -9.13 -4.51 -23.09
C GLN A 6 -9.04 -4.53 -21.56
N TRP A 7 -8.37 -5.56 -21.04
CA TRP A 7 -8.08 -5.66 -19.60
C TRP A 7 -7.20 -4.49 -19.16
N GLN A 8 -7.66 -3.77 -18.13
CA GLN A 8 -6.89 -2.73 -17.48
C GLN A 8 -6.07 -3.34 -16.33
N THR A 9 -4.74 -3.24 -16.41
CA THR A 9 -3.83 -3.87 -15.45
C THR A 9 -3.77 -3.16 -14.11
N ARG A 10 -4.07 -1.86 -14.07
CA ARG A 10 -4.03 -1.02 -12.86
C ARG A 10 -5.41 -0.77 -12.28
N PHE A 11 -5.46 -0.43 -11.00
CA PHE A 11 -6.66 0.11 -10.36
C PHE A 11 -6.88 1.57 -10.80
N ALA A 12 -8.15 1.96 -10.93
CA ALA A 12 -8.54 3.34 -11.21
C ALA A 12 -8.41 4.22 -9.96
N SER A 13 -8.60 3.65 -8.76
CA SER A 13 -8.48 4.33 -7.47
C SER A 13 -7.75 3.44 -6.47
N GLN A 14 -6.87 4.03 -5.66
CA GLN A 14 -6.13 3.30 -4.63
C GLN A 14 -6.08 4.09 -3.32
N GLU A 15 -6.20 3.36 -2.22
CA GLU A 15 -6.10 3.87 -0.86
C GLU A 15 -5.14 2.97 -0.07
N VAL A 16 -4.23 3.57 0.71
CA VAL A 16 -3.29 2.88 1.60
C VAL A 16 -3.53 3.33 3.03
N TRP A 17 -3.99 2.41 3.87
CA TRP A 17 -4.38 2.65 5.24
C TRP A 17 -3.40 1.99 6.19
N VAL A 18 -2.72 2.79 7.02
CA VAL A 18 -1.78 2.29 8.03
C VAL A 18 -2.36 2.53 9.41
N LEU A 19 -2.65 1.44 10.12
CA LEU A 19 -3.29 1.44 11.43
C LEU A 19 -2.22 1.44 12.54
N ASN A 20 -1.75 2.63 12.90
CA ASN A 20 -0.77 2.88 13.98
C ASN A 20 -1.47 3.16 15.33
N THR A 21 -2.52 2.40 15.62
CA THR A 21 -3.50 2.72 16.65
C THR A 21 -3.00 2.44 18.07
N HIS A 22 -1.87 1.76 18.22
CA HIS A 22 -1.19 1.64 19.52
C HIS A 22 -0.59 2.96 20.02
N TYR A 23 -0.45 3.96 19.15
CA TYR A 23 0.14 5.25 19.48
C TYR A 23 -0.90 6.37 19.37
N MET A 24 -0.69 7.41 20.16
CA MET A 24 -1.40 8.68 20.04
C MET A 24 -0.53 9.69 19.29
N LEU A 25 -1.15 10.48 18.42
CA LEU A 25 -0.54 11.60 17.72
C LEU A 25 -0.47 12.84 18.62
N PHE A 26 -1.46 13.05 19.49
CA PHE A 26 -1.59 14.22 20.35
C PHE A 26 -1.46 13.88 21.84
N GLY A 27 -0.98 14.86 22.59
CA GLY A 27 -0.88 14.87 24.04
C GLY A 27 -1.54 16.13 24.61
N PRO A 28 -1.58 16.27 25.95
CA PRO A 28 -2.24 17.39 26.62
C PRO A 28 -1.63 18.75 26.24
N TYR A 29 -0.31 18.77 25.95
CA TYR A 29 0.44 20.00 25.70
C TYR A 29 0.88 20.19 24.24
N GLY A 30 0.47 19.32 23.31
CA GLY A 30 1.02 19.34 21.95
C GLY A 30 0.91 18.03 21.19
N PRO A 31 1.27 18.01 19.90
CA PRO A 31 1.61 16.77 19.22
C PRO A 31 2.71 16.00 19.98
N ARG A 32 2.57 14.67 20.08
CA ARG A 32 3.57 13.78 20.71
C ARG A 32 4.75 13.46 19.79
N VAL A 33 4.54 13.65 18.49
CA VAL A 33 5.56 13.55 17.44
C VAL A 33 6.22 14.92 17.27
N ALA A 34 7.46 14.97 16.78
CA ALA A 34 8.15 16.23 16.49
C ALA A 34 9.14 16.04 15.34
N LEU A 35 9.52 17.13 14.67
CA LEU A 35 10.50 17.09 13.57
C LEU A 35 11.85 16.50 14.02
N GLN A 36 12.32 16.88 15.20
CA GLN A 36 13.59 16.37 15.75
C GLN A 36 13.46 14.97 16.36
N GLY A 37 12.24 14.42 16.44
CA GLY A 37 11.95 13.18 17.16
C GLY A 37 10.93 12.31 16.43
N THR A 38 11.15 12.04 15.15
CA THR A 38 10.24 11.24 14.30
C THR A 38 10.04 9.81 14.80
N HIS A 39 10.98 9.24 15.55
CA HIS A 39 10.83 7.92 16.18
C HIS A 39 9.71 7.87 17.25
N LYS A 40 9.34 9.03 17.84
CA LYS A 40 8.24 9.10 18.82
C LYS A 40 6.90 8.86 18.12
N GLY A 41 6.02 8.10 18.77
CA GLY A 41 4.74 7.69 18.18
C GLY A 41 4.88 6.91 16.87
N ARG A 42 6.10 6.42 16.56
CA ARG A 42 6.47 5.75 15.30
C ARG A 42 6.11 6.56 14.04
N PHE A 43 6.25 7.88 14.13
CA PHE A 43 5.96 8.75 13.01
C PHE A 43 6.89 8.46 11.83
N ASP A 44 8.16 8.17 12.09
CA ASP A 44 9.16 7.72 11.11
C ASP A 44 8.66 6.56 10.23
N GLU A 45 8.05 5.53 10.81
CA GLU A 45 7.54 4.38 10.06
C GLU A 45 6.37 4.74 9.13
N LEU A 46 5.50 5.65 9.57
CA LEU A 46 4.38 6.10 8.75
C LEU A 46 4.83 7.01 7.61
N LEU A 47 5.86 7.84 7.85
CA LEU A 47 6.49 8.65 6.81
C LEU A 47 7.15 7.78 5.74
N LYS A 48 7.75 6.63 6.13
CA LYS A 48 8.29 5.66 5.18
C LYS A 48 7.19 5.04 4.32
N CYS A 49 6.05 4.65 4.91
CA CYS A 49 4.89 4.14 4.14
C CYS A 49 4.41 5.13 3.09
N LEU A 50 4.34 6.40 3.48
CA LEU A 50 3.93 7.49 2.60
C LEU A 50 4.93 7.74 1.46
N ALA A 51 6.24 7.67 1.74
CA ALA A 51 7.28 7.87 0.73
C ALA A 51 7.27 6.79 -0.36
N VAL A 52 6.81 5.58 -0.04
CA VAL A 52 6.79 4.44 -0.97
C VAL A 52 5.41 4.14 -1.55
N ALA A 53 4.34 4.80 -1.07
CA ALA A 53 2.99 4.64 -1.60
C ALA A 53 2.92 4.92 -3.11
N PRO A 54 1.96 4.29 -3.84
CA PRO A 54 1.72 4.62 -5.24
C PRO A 54 1.41 6.12 -5.41
N PRO A 55 1.94 6.80 -6.44
CA PRO A 55 1.82 8.26 -6.57
C PRO A 55 0.38 8.80 -6.60
N ASN A 56 -0.56 8.02 -7.12
CA ASN A 56 -1.98 8.33 -7.23
C ASN A 56 -2.82 7.71 -6.11
N ALA A 57 -2.19 7.03 -5.14
CA ALA A 57 -2.91 6.48 -4.00
C ALA A 57 -3.11 7.57 -2.94
N ALA A 58 -4.31 7.65 -2.41
CA ALA A 58 -4.51 8.36 -1.15
C ALA A 58 -3.97 7.52 0.01
N VAL A 59 -3.39 8.19 1.01
CA VAL A 59 -2.80 7.54 2.19
C VAL A 59 -3.51 8.04 3.43
N ARG A 60 -3.95 7.10 4.28
CA ARG A 60 -4.61 7.38 5.57
C ARG A 60 -3.80 6.74 6.68
N LEU A 61 -3.30 7.57 7.58
CA LEU A 61 -2.49 7.17 8.71
C LEU A 61 -3.34 7.30 9.97
N PHE A 62 -3.71 6.19 10.58
CA PHE A 62 -4.60 6.15 11.73
C PHE A 62 -3.78 6.02 13.02
N TRP A 63 -3.97 6.96 13.94
CA TRP A 63 -3.56 6.86 15.34
C TRP A 63 -4.79 6.57 16.20
N ALA A 64 -4.58 6.30 17.49
CA ALA A 64 -5.67 6.15 18.45
C ALA A 64 -6.58 7.39 18.52
N ASP A 65 -6.02 8.58 18.38
CA ASP A 65 -6.66 9.87 18.64
C ASP A 65 -6.80 10.77 17.40
N ALA A 66 -6.35 10.30 16.23
CA ALA A 66 -6.35 11.08 15.01
C ALA A 66 -6.27 10.25 13.73
N VAL A 67 -6.62 10.87 12.60
CA VAL A 67 -6.28 10.40 11.25
C VAL A 67 -5.56 11.49 10.50
N VAL A 68 -4.37 11.20 9.97
CA VAL A 68 -3.70 12.05 8.97
C VAL A 68 -3.98 11.48 7.60
N SER A 69 -4.61 12.29 6.76
CA SER A 69 -5.09 11.92 5.43
C SER A 69 -4.34 12.71 4.39
N MET A 70 -3.91 12.03 3.33
CA MET A 70 -3.13 12.61 2.25
C MET A 70 -3.66 12.17 0.89
N GLU A 71 -3.87 13.13 0.00
CA GLU A 71 -4.25 12.87 -1.38
C GLU A 71 -3.00 12.77 -2.26
N GLY A 72 -2.78 11.59 -2.88
CA GLY A 72 -1.54 11.29 -3.61
C GLY A 72 -1.26 12.24 -4.78
N ASP A 73 -2.29 12.59 -5.55
CA ASP A 73 -2.15 13.49 -6.70
C ASP A 73 -1.78 14.91 -6.28
N GLU A 74 -2.40 15.45 -5.23
CA GLU A 74 -2.10 16.79 -4.73
C GLU A 74 -0.69 16.86 -4.14
N LEU A 75 -0.31 15.86 -3.34
CA LEU A 75 1.05 15.77 -2.81
C LEU A 75 2.06 15.65 -3.95
N SER A 76 1.82 14.78 -4.93
CA SER A 76 2.71 14.61 -6.07
C SER A 76 2.91 15.92 -6.86
N HIS A 77 1.84 16.68 -7.09
CA HIS A 77 1.92 17.99 -7.72
C HIS A 77 2.65 19.02 -6.87
N TRP A 78 2.41 19.02 -5.56
CA TRP A 78 3.11 19.89 -4.63
C TRP A 78 4.61 19.60 -4.60
N MET A 79 4.99 18.33 -4.50
CA MET A 79 6.38 17.86 -4.48
C MET A 79 7.15 18.27 -5.73
N ARG A 80 6.51 18.20 -6.91
CA ARG A 80 7.08 18.74 -8.16
C ARG A 80 7.25 20.26 -8.09
N PHE A 81 6.26 20.98 -7.57
CA PHE A 81 6.32 22.44 -7.44
C PHE A 81 7.47 22.89 -6.52
N VAL A 82 7.68 22.22 -5.38
CA VAL A 82 8.78 22.53 -4.46
C VAL A 82 10.13 21.93 -4.87
N GLY A 83 10.21 21.28 -6.04
CA GLY A 83 11.45 20.73 -6.61
C GLY A 83 12.00 19.52 -5.86
N LYS A 84 11.15 18.66 -5.30
CA LYS A 84 11.54 17.47 -4.53
C LYS A 84 10.95 16.20 -5.16
N ASN A 85 11.80 15.36 -5.76
CA ASN A 85 11.35 14.13 -6.46
C ASN A 85 11.43 12.85 -5.60
N ALA A 86 12.12 12.90 -4.47
CA ALA A 86 12.26 11.78 -3.53
C ALA A 86 12.53 12.35 -2.12
N PRO A 87 11.47 12.69 -1.36
CA PRO A 87 11.64 13.31 -0.06
C PRO A 87 12.28 12.35 0.93
N SER A 88 13.27 12.82 1.68
CA SER A 88 13.76 12.09 2.86
C SER A 88 12.67 12.02 3.94
N GLU A 89 12.81 11.11 4.90
CA GLU A 89 11.91 11.01 6.06
C GLU A 89 11.72 12.37 6.74
N GLN A 90 12.82 13.10 6.96
CA GLN A 90 12.80 14.44 7.56
C GLN A 90 12.07 15.48 6.70
N GLN A 91 12.15 15.37 5.38
CA GLN A 91 11.38 16.23 4.48
C GLN A 91 9.88 15.90 4.56
N MET A 92 9.52 14.62 4.60
CA MET A 92 8.13 14.20 4.81
C MET A 92 7.58 14.68 6.15
N ALA A 93 8.37 14.57 7.22
CA ALA A 93 8.01 15.10 8.53
C ALA A 93 7.70 16.61 8.44
N ARG A 94 8.56 17.37 7.75
CA ARG A 94 8.39 18.83 7.55
C ARG A 94 7.13 19.16 6.75
N PHE A 95 6.72 18.34 5.80
CA PHE A 95 5.48 18.57 5.06
C PHE A 95 4.24 18.32 5.91
N LEU A 96 4.23 17.28 6.75
CA LEU A 96 3.04 16.96 7.55
C LEU A 96 2.92 17.81 8.82
N TRP A 97 4.05 18.29 9.35
CA TRP A 97 4.10 18.97 10.63
C TRP A 97 3.16 20.19 10.73
N PRO A 98 3.11 21.12 9.75
CA PRO A 98 2.20 22.26 9.82
C PRO A 98 0.74 21.86 9.94
N ASN A 99 0.29 20.83 9.20
CA ASN A 99 -1.10 20.36 9.27
C ASN A 99 -1.39 19.67 10.63
N ILE A 100 -0.45 18.88 11.15
CA ILE A 100 -0.56 18.25 12.48
C ILE A 100 -0.64 19.31 13.58
N TYR A 101 0.25 20.29 13.54
CA TYR A 101 0.29 21.37 14.52
C TYR A 101 -0.99 22.22 14.48
N ALA A 102 -1.47 22.56 13.28
CA ALA A 102 -2.70 23.33 13.14
C ALA A 102 -3.93 22.55 13.63
N ALA A 103 -4.02 21.24 13.38
CA ALA A 103 -5.08 20.42 13.95
C ALA A 103 -5.02 20.30 15.47
N TRP A 104 -3.81 20.31 16.06
CA TRP A 104 -3.67 20.38 17.52
C TRP A 104 -4.28 21.68 18.08
N GLN A 105 -4.08 22.80 17.39
CA GLN A 105 -4.67 24.13 17.71
C GLN A 105 -6.18 24.23 17.42
N GLY A 106 -6.81 23.15 16.94
CA GLY A 106 -8.24 23.15 16.58
C GLY A 106 -8.54 23.81 15.24
N HIS A 107 -7.53 24.07 14.41
CA HIS A 107 -7.73 24.58 13.07
C HIS A 107 -7.85 23.43 12.06
N PRO A 108 -9.01 23.26 11.39
CA PRO A 108 -9.18 22.29 10.31
C PRO A 108 -8.44 22.81 9.08
N SER A 109 -7.11 22.67 9.07
CA SER A 109 -6.28 23.24 8.02
C SER A 109 -6.23 22.28 6.84
N PHE A 110 -7.12 22.52 5.87
CA PHE A 110 -6.97 22.04 4.51
C PHE A 110 -6.72 23.28 3.63
N ARG A 111 -5.68 23.20 2.80
CA ARG A 111 -5.42 24.19 1.76
C ARG A 111 -5.46 23.49 0.41
N SER A 112 -6.09 24.12 -0.57
CA SER A 112 -5.96 23.66 -1.95
C SER A 112 -4.52 23.89 -2.45
N LEU A 113 -4.14 23.15 -3.49
CA LEU A 113 -2.86 23.35 -4.16
C LEU A 113 -2.66 24.80 -4.65
N GLU A 114 -3.74 25.43 -5.12
CA GLU A 114 -3.72 26.83 -5.60
C GLU A 114 -3.43 27.81 -4.45
N GLN A 115 -4.13 27.64 -3.32
CA GLN A 115 -3.92 28.47 -2.12
C GLN A 115 -2.49 28.33 -1.60
N ALA A 116 -1.97 27.10 -1.51
CA ALA A 116 -0.61 26.85 -1.04
C ALA A 116 0.46 27.44 -1.97
N LYS A 117 0.25 27.41 -3.29
CA LYS A 117 1.17 28.02 -4.27
C LYS A 117 1.21 29.54 -4.19
N ALA A 118 0.04 30.17 -4.04
CA ALA A 118 -0.05 31.63 -3.93
C ALA A 118 0.72 32.16 -2.71
N ASP A 119 0.61 31.46 -1.59
CA ASP A 119 1.21 31.89 -0.32
C ASP A 119 2.67 31.46 -0.15
N TRP A 120 3.18 30.55 -1.00
CA TRP A 120 4.55 30.01 -0.89
C TRP A 120 5.63 31.08 -0.91
N ALA A 121 5.46 32.13 -1.71
CA ALA A 121 6.41 33.24 -1.78
C ALA A 121 6.49 34.05 -0.47
N GLN A 122 5.46 34.00 0.38
CA GLN A 122 5.33 34.83 1.58
C GLN A 122 5.61 34.07 2.87
N CYS A 123 5.11 32.82 2.99
CA CYS A 123 5.14 32.06 4.24
C CYS A 123 6.20 30.95 4.27
N GLY A 124 6.83 30.62 3.14
CA GLY A 124 7.86 29.59 3.07
C GLY A 124 7.40 28.21 3.56
N HIS A 125 8.22 27.59 4.41
CA HIS A 125 8.09 26.18 4.82
C HIS A 125 7.09 25.90 5.95
N ASP A 126 6.53 26.92 6.59
CA ASP A 126 5.70 26.76 7.80
C ASP A 126 4.20 26.67 7.51
N GLN A 127 3.81 26.66 6.22
CA GLN A 127 2.41 26.61 5.84
C GLN A 127 1.87 25.17 5.73
N PRO A 128 0.56 24.95 5.96
CA PRO A 128 -0.10 23.67 5.69
C PRO A 128 0.17 23.16 4.28
N THR A 129 0.61 21.91 4.18
CA THR A 129 0.83 21.24 2.89
C THR A 129 -0.52 20.94 2.24
N PRO A 130 -0.69 21.25 0.94
CA PRO A 130 -1.92 20.95 0.21
C PRO A 130 -2.14 19.44 0.09
N GLY A 131 -3.40 19.02 0.06
CA GLY A 131 -3.76 17.60 0.03
C GLY A 131 -3.56 16.85 1.34
N VAL A 132 -3.12 17.54 2.40
CA VAL A 132 -2.98 16.97 3.74
C VAL A 132 -4.09 17.50 4.64
N SER A 133 -4.82 16.62 5.29
CA SER A 133 -5.80 16.96 6.31
C SER A 133 -5.59 16.10 7.55
N VAL A 134 -5.73 16.70 8.74
CA VAL A 134 -5.60 15.98 10.01
C VAL A 134 -6.91 16.10 10.76
N TRP A 135 -7.56 14.95 10.98
CA TRP A 135 -8.74 14.86 11.81
C TRP A 135 -8.34 14.40 13.21
N LYS A 136 -8.43 15.31 14.18
CA LYS A 136 -8.26 15.01 15.61
C LYS A 136 -9.61 14.63 16.19
N TYR A 137 -9.67 13.55 16.97
CA TYR A 137 -10.91 13.18 17.66
C TYR A 137 -11.16 14.08 18.87
N GLU A 138 -12.41 14.45 19.07
CA GLU A 138 -12.85 15.22 20.24
C GLU A 138 -12.90 14.31 21.48
N ASN A 139 -12.63 14.88 22.66
CA ASN A 139 -12.78 14.21 23.96
C ASN A 139 -11.91 12.95 24.19
N THR A 140 -10.62 13.00 23.84
CA THR A 140 -9.64 11.96 24.23
C THR A 140 -8.98 12.22 25.60
N GLU A 141 -9.44 13.24 26.33
CA GLU A 141 -8.97 13.56 27.68
C GLU A 141 -9.40 12.44 28.64
N GLY A 142 -8.44 11.85 29.36
CA GLY A 142 -8.65 10.68 30.24
C GLY A 142 -8.23 9.33 29.65
N TRP A 143 -8.00 9.23 28.34
CA TRP A 143 -7.53 7.98 27.71
C TRP A 143 -6.09 7.63 28.11
N GLN A 144 -5.32 8.66 28.43
CA GLN A 144 -3.93 8.54 28.81
C GLN A 144 -3.76 7.94 30.21
N ASP A 145 -4.72 8.16 31.10
CA ASP A 145 -4.66 7.70 32.50
C ASP A 145 -5.11 6.25 32.64
N SER A 146 -5.90 5.74 31.69
CA SER A 146 -6.33 4.33 31.64
C SER A 146 -5.44 3.44 30.78
N TRP A 147 -4.47 4.01 30.07
CA TRP A 147 -3.61 3.26 29.15
C TRP A 147 -2.53 2.50 29.90
N THR A 148 -2.54 1.17 29.77
CA THR A 148 -1.41 0.32 30.12
C THR A 148 -1.06 -0.53 28.90
N ASP A 149 0.24 -0.78 28.68
CA ASP A 149 0.74 -1.67 27.61
C ASP A 149 0.12 -3.10 27.67
N ALA A 150 -0.59 -3.43 28.75
CA ALA A 150 -1.23 -4.70 28.99
C ALA A 150 -2.71 -4.76 28.58
N ASP A 151 -3.33 -3.67 28.09
CA ASP A 151 -4.72 -3.72 27.61
C ASP A 151 -4.80 -4.37 26.21
N PRO A 152 -5.26 -5.63 26.10
CA PRO A 152 -5.29 -6.34 24.83
C PRO A 152 -6.34 -5.79 23.86
N ASP A 153 -7.28 -5.00 24.37
CA ASP A 153 -8.38 -4.46 23.59
C ASP A 153 -8.15 -3.01 23.16
N TRP A 154 -6.97 -2.46 23.46
CA TRP A 154 -6.59 -1.13 23.02
C TRP A 154 -6.25 -1.09 21.52
N PRO A 155 -6.69 -0.04 20.78
CA PRO A 155 -7.77 0.88 21.12
C PRO A 155 -9.13 0.34 20.67
N ARG A 156 -10.13 0.44 21.55
CA ARG A 156 -11.51 0.03 21.22
C ARG A 156 -12.24 1.05 20.33
N GLN A 157 -11.94 2.33 20.48
CA GLN A 157 -12.54 3.47 19.75
C GLN A 157 -11.53 4.64 19.71
N PRO A 158 -11.57 5.55 18.71
CA PRO A 158 -12.60 5.78 17.69
C PRO A 158 -12.23 5.22 16.32
N THR A 159 -11.13 4.47 16.20
CA THR A 159 -10.60 4.10 14.88
C THR A 159 -11.60 3.30 14.02
N ALA A 160 -12.46 2.47 14.62
CA ALA A 160 -13.53 1.77 13.89
C ALA A 160 -14.57 2.74 13.29
N SER A 161 -14.97 3.78 14.03
CA SER A 161 -15.86 4.83 13.55
C SER A 161 -15.23 5.61 12.40
N SER A 162 -13.93 5.87 12.49
CA SER A 162 -13.17 6.57 11.45
C SER A 162 -13.02 5.74 10.19
N ILE A 163 -12.70 4.45 10.33
CA ILE A 163 -12.72 3.49 9.21
C ILE A 163 -14.08 3.51 8.53
N SER A 164 -15.17 3.38 9.29
CA SER A 164 -16.53 3.42 8.76
C SER A 164 -16.89 4.76 8.10
N PHE A 165 -16.38 5.87 8.61
CA PHE A 165 -16.52 7.20 8.00
C PHE A 165 -15.83 7.25 6.62
N TYR A 166 -14.55 6.88 6.55
CA TYR A 166 -13.81 6.89 5.28
C TYR A 166 -14.36 5.89 4.28
N LEU A 167 -14.75 4.69 4.71
CA LEU A 167 -15.40 3.72 3.81
C LEU A 167 -16.70 4.27 3.22
N ARG A 168 -17.56 4.91 4.03
CA ARG A 168 -18.81 5.54 3.52
C ARG A 168 -18.52 6.66 2.52
N LYS A 169 -17.54 7.51 2.81
CA LYS A 169 -17.08 8.57 1.91
C LYS A 169 -16.65 7.99 0.56
N LEU A 170 -15.76 6.99 0.59
CA LEU A 170 -15.24 6.33 -0.62
C LEU A 170 -16.32 5.58 -1.38
N GLN A 171 -17.21 4.88 -0.68
CA GLN A 171 -18.29 4.13 -1.30
C GLN A 171 -19.25 5.07 -2.06
N THR A 172 -19.52 6.25 -1.51
CA THR A 172 -20.34 7.27 -2.19
C THR A 172 -19.68 7.71 -3.48
N GLN A 173 -18.40 8.09 -3.42
CA GLN A 173 -17.61 8.49 -4.59
C GLN A 173 -17.53 7.39 -5.65
N TRP A 174 -17.27 6.15 -5.26
CA TRP A 174 -17.16 5.04 -6.21
C TRP A 174 -18.50 4.66 -6.83
N LYS A 175 -19.61 4.75 -6.09
CA LYS A 175 -20.95 4.55 -6.65
C LYS A 175 -21.26 5.58 -7.74
N GLU A 176 -20.92 6.85 -7.52
CA GLU A 176 -21.08 7.91 -8.52
C GLU A 176 -20.26 7.64 -9.79
N LEU A 177 -19.08 7.03 -9.64
CA LEU A 177 -18.20 6.65 -10.74
C LEU A 177 -18.52 5.27 -11.34
N GLY A 178 -19.52 4.55 -10.82
CA GLY A 178 -19.84 3.18 -11.23
C GLY A 178 -18.74 2.14 -10.94
N GLN A 179 -17.88 2.41 -9.95
CA GLN A 179 -16.73 1.59 -9.61
C GLN A 179 -17.04 0.56 -8.51
N THR A 180 -16.46 -0.62 -8.65
CA THR A 180 -16.43 -1.65 -7.61
C THR A 180 -15.10 -1.63 -6.87
N ALA A 181 -15.12 -1.95 -5.57
CA ALA A 181 -13.95 -1.88 -4.70
C ALA A 181 -13.67 -3.21 -4.02
N VAL A 182 -12.40 -3.43 -3.69
CA VAL A 182 -11.94 -4.54 -2.84
C VAL A 182 -11.02 -4.01 -1.75
N GLY A 183 -11.15 -4.55 -0.55
CA GLY A 183 -10.22 -4.35 0.54
C GLY A 183 -9.15 -5.44 0.55
N LEU A 184 -7.95 -5.08 1.00
CA LEU A 184 -6.82 -5.98 1.18
C LEU A 184 -6.25 -5.78 2.58
N LEU A 185 -6.47 -6.73 3.50
CA LEU A 185 -5.85 -6.74 4.82
C LEU A 185 -4.57 -7.56 4.78
N LEU A 186 -3.42 -6.93 5.01
CA LEU A 186 -2.15 -7.65 5.10
C LEU A 186 -1.99 -8.30 6.47
N ASP A 187 -1.81 -9.62 6.47
CA ASP A 187 -1.71 -10.44 7.65
C ASP A 187 -0.92 -11.73 7.35
N THR A 188 -0.07 -12.16 8.28
CA THR A 188 0.74 -13.37 8.11
C THR A 188 -0.11 -14.64 8.06
N GLU A 189 -1.29 -14.61 8.67
CA GLU A 189 -2.28 -15.70 8.67
C GLU A 189 -3.16 -15.73 7.40
N GLY A 190 -3.02 -14.72 6.53
CA GLY A 190 -3.81 -14.57 5.31
C GLY A 190 -3.43 -15.55 4.18
N VAL A 191 -4.18 -15.48 3.08
CA VAL A 191 -3.90 -16.27 1.88
C VAL A 191 -2.58 -15.79 1.26
N PRO A 192 -1.59 -16.67 0.99
CA PRO A 192 -0.35 -16.27 0.34
C PRO A 192 -0.63 -15.69 -1.06
N LEU A 193 -0.41 -14.38 -1.23
CA LEU A 193 -0.68 -13.69 -2.49
C LEU A 193 0.42 -14.04 -3.50
N ARG A 194 0.01 -14.41 -4.71
CA ARG A 194 0.91 -14.86 -5.78
C ARG A 194 0.57 -14.18 -7.10
N PHE A 195 1.60 -13.71 -7.80
CA PHE A 195 1.45 -12.92 -9.02
C PHE A 195 1.80 -13.77 -10.23
N PHE A 196 0.79 -14.35 -10.87
CA PHE A 196 1.01 -15.30 -11.99
C PHE A 196 0.99 -14.66 -13.37
N SER A 197 0.24 -13.58 -13.54
CA SER A 197 -0.07 -12.98 -14.84
C SER A 197 -0.47 -11.52 -14.67
N GLU A 198 -0.37 -10.73 -15.73
CA GLU A 198 -0.88 -9.36 -15.82
C GLU A 198 -2.40 -9.31 -16.02
N SER A 199 -3.00 -10.42 -16.45
CA SER A 199 -4.45 -10.59 -16.58
C SER A 199 -4.96 -11.72 -15.69
N PRO A 200 -6.18 -11.63 -15.12
CA PRO A 200 -6.76 -12.67 -14.30
C PRO A 200 -6.83 -13.98 -15.09
N LEU A 201 -6.58 -15.09 -14.40
CA LEU A 201 -6.64 -16.44 -14.97
C LEU A 201 -8.04 -17.04 -14.87
N CYS A 202 -8.91 -16.52 -14.00
CA CYS A 202 -10.28 -16.96 -13.89
C CYS A 202 -11.18 -16.45 -15.04
N GLU A 203 -12.10 -17.32 -15.48
CA GLU A 203 -13.12 -17.00 -16.49
C GLU A 203 -14.09 -15.92 -15.97
N ASN A 204 -14.66 -15.11 -16.87
CA ASN A 204 -15.62 -14.04 -16.55
C ASN A 204 -15.09 -12.94 -15.61
N SER A 205 -13.78 -12.82 -15.47
CA SER A 205 -13.14 -11.85 -14.58
C SER A 205 -13.35 -10.39 -14.97
N ARG A 206 -13.47 -10.09 -16.27
CA ARG A 206 -13.53 -8.70 -16.77
C ARG A 206 -14.70 -7.88 -16.23
N SER A 207 -15.90 -8.46 -16.18
CA SER A 207 -17.10 -7.75 -15.72
C SER A 207 -17.21 -7.66 -14.19
N ARG A 208 -16.38 -8.40 -13.45
CA ARG A 208 -16.41 -8.47 -11.99
C ARG A 208 -15.13 -7.98 -11.33
N ALA A 209 -14.16 -7.50 -12.11
CA ALA A 209 -12.89 -7.06 -11.58
C ALA A 209 -13.05 -5.75 -10.81
N PRO A 210 -12.53 -5.66 -9.58
CA PRO A 210 -12.53 -4.42 -8.81
C PRO A 210 -11.75 -3.34 -9.57
N GLN A 211 -12.25 -2.11 -9.49
CA GLN A 211 -11.64 -0.92 -10.07
C GLN A 211 -10.96 -0.06 -9.00
N ALA A 212 -11.35 -0.20 -7.74
CA ALA A 212 -10.72 0.45 -6.60
C ALA A 212 -10.12 -0.56 -5.61
N LEU A 213 -9.02 -0.18 -4.96
CA LEU A 213 -8.32 -0.97 -3.94
C LEU A 213 -8.14 -0.18 -2.66
N ILE A 214 -8.45 -0.78 -1.51
CA ILE A 214 -8.02 -0.29 -0.19
C ILE A 214 -7.04 -1.30 0.39
N THR A 215 -5.79 -0.90 0.61
CA THR A 215 -4.79 -1.73 1.31
C THR A 215 -4.72 -1.32 2.77
N VAL A 216 -4.94 -2.26 3.68
CA VAL A 216 -4.96 -2.06 5.13
C VAL A 216 -3.78 -2.79 5.77
N LEU A 217 -3.02 -2.06 6.58
CA LEU A 217 -1.73 -2.46 7.13
C LEU A 217 -1.67 -2.12 8.62
N GLY A 218 -1.00 -2.94 9.41
CA GLY A 218 -0.66 -2.57 10.79
C GLY A 218 0.50 -1.59 10.85
N GLY A 219 0.53 -0.76 11.91
CA GLY A 219 1.73 -0.06 12.32
C GLY A 219 2.79 -1.03 12.89
N PRO A 220 3.85 -0.52 13.54
CA PRO A 220 4.96 -1.35 14.02
C PRO A 220 4.61 -2.38 15.10
N ARG A 221 3.44 -2.23 15.74
CA ARG A 221 2.88 -3.18 16.71
C ARG A 221 1.84 -4.13 16.09
N GLY A 222 1.65 -4.07 14.77
CA GLY A 222 0.60 -4.80 14.08
C GLY A 222 -0.80 -4.27 14.39
N ILE A 223 -1.80 -5.10 14.08
CA ILE A 223 -3.22 -4.87 14.35
C ILE A 223 -3.67 -5.97 15.32
N SER A 224 -4.28 -5.60 16.45
CA SER A 224 -4.82 -6.60 17.38
C SER A 224 -5.96 -7.38 16.73
N GLN A 225 -6.21 -8.63 17.15
CA GLN A 225 -7.26 -9.47 16.57
C GLN A 225 -8.66 -8.87 16.73
N ALA A 226 -8.95 -8.29 17.90
CA ALA A 226 -10.20 -7.56 18.14
C ALA A 226 -10.38 -6.41 17.15
N PHE A 227 -9.31 -5.67 16.86
CA PHE A 227 -9.37 -4.56 15.93
C PHE A 227 -9.43 -5.03 14.46
N LYS A 228 -8.76 -6.13 14.09
CA LYS A 228 -8.95 -6.78 12.78
C LYS A 228 -10.43 -7.16 12.55
N ALA A 229 -11.11 -7.69 13.57
CA ALA A 229 -12.53 -8.00 13.50
C ALA A 229 -13.39 -6.73 13.29
N ALA A 230 -13.07 -5.62 13.96
CA ALA A 230 -13.76 -4.35 13.76
C ALA A 230 -13.54 -3.77 12.35
N VAL A 231 -12.33 -3.89 11.80
CA VAL A 231 -12.03 -3.53 10.40
C VAL A 231 -12.89 -4.39 9.47
N GLN A 232 -12.88 -5.71 9.64
CA GLN A 232 -13.66 -6.64 8.83
C GLN A 232 -15.16 -6.31 8.86
N GLN A 233 -15.72 -6.09 10.04
CA GLN A 233 -17.13 -5.70 10.21
C GLN A 233 -17.44 -4.37 9.51
N SER A 234 -16.53 -3.40 9.58
CA SER A 234 -16.71 -2.11 8.92
C SER A 234 -16.78 -2.26 7.40
N PHE A 235 -15.89 -3.06 6.82
CA PHE A 235 -15.91 -3.38 5.38
C PHE A 235 -17.19 -4.13 4.97
N GLU A 236 -17.59 -5.13 5.74
CA GLU A 236 -18.81 -5.91 5.52
C GLU A 236 -20.06 -5.04 5.58
N SER A 237 -20.16 -4.12 6.54
CA SER A 237 -21.27 -3.16 6.65
C SER A 237 -21.43 -2.26 5.43
N GLN A 238 -20.35 -2.05 4.68
CA GLN A 238 -20.32 -1.27 3.44
C GLN A 238 -20.39 -2.16 2.19
N GLY A 239 -20.59 -3.47 2.34
CA GLY A 239 -20.65 -4.41 1.22
C GLY A 239 -19.36 -4.49 0.40
N ILE A 240 -18.21 -4.17 1.00
CA ILE A 240 -16.90 -4.25 0.37
C ILE A 240 -16.22 -5.52 0.89
N THR A 241 -15.81 -6.42 -0.01
CA THR A 241 -15.07 -7.62 0.38
C THR A 241 -13.67 -7.25 0.85
N LEU A 242 -13.31 -7.61 2.08
CA LEU A 242 -11.96 -7.49 2.62
C LEU A 242 -11.24 -8.84 2.50
N LEU A 243 -10.20 -8.90 1.67
CA LEU A 243 -9.36 -10.08 1.47
C LEU A 243 -8.19 -10.06 2.45
N GLN A 244 -8.07 -11.07 3.31
CA GLN A 244 -6.92 -11.24 4.19
C GLN A 244 -5.81 -12.00 3.46
N VAL A 245 -4.66 -11.35 3.24
CA VAL A 245 -3.56 -11.90 2.45
C VAL A 245 -2.23 -11.82 3.17
N SER A 246 -1.36 -12.76 2.85
CA SER A 246 0.03 -12.80 3.29
C SER A 246 0.97 -12.55 2.11
N LEU A 247 1.99 -11.71 2.29
CA LEU A 247 3.05 -11.50 1.29
C LEU A 247 4.20 -12.50 1.44
N GLY A 248 4.27 -13.21 2.57
CA GLY A 248 5.37 -14.10 2.90
C GLY A 248 5.18 -14.77 4.27
N PRO A 249 6.02 -15.76 4.59
CA PRO A 249 5.91 -16.50 5.86
C PRO A 249 6.38 -15.69 7.08
N HIS A 250 6.97 -14.52 6.87
CA HIS A 250 7.54 -13.68 7.91
C HIS A 250 6.81 -12.35 8.00
N GLU A 251 6.80 -11.79 9.21
CA GLU A 251 6.36 -10.42 9.42
C GLU A 251 7.35 -9.46 8.78
N GLU A 252 6.81 -8.49 8.05
CA GLU A 252 7.59 -7.46 7.36
C GLU A 252 7.13 -6.09 7.83
N VAL A 253 8.03 -5.11 7.76
CA VAL A 253 7.68 -3.73 8.08
C VAL A 253 6.69 -3.16 7.05
N ALA A 254 5.71 -2.38 7.52
CA ALA A 254 4.58 -1.92 6.71
C ALA A 254 5.00 -1.23 5.40
N HIS A 255 6.04 -0.40 5.43
CA HIS A 255 6.53 0.30 4.24
C HIS A 255 7.16 -0.65 3.22
N ALA A 256 7.80 -1.75 3.65
CA ALA A 256 8.31 -2.76 2.72
C ALA A 256 7.15 -3.49 2.01
N CYS A 257 6.08 -3.79 2.74
CA CYS A 257 4.86 -4.35 2.15
C CYS A 257 4.22 -3.42 1.11
N VAL A 258 4.11 -2.12 1.42
CA VAL A 258 3.59 -1.11 0.46
C VAL A 258 4.48 -1.03 -0.76
N ALA A 259 5.80 -0.96 -0.58
CA ALA A 259 6.75 -0.90 -1.69
C ALA A 259 6.64 -2.14 -2.59
N TYR A 260 6.52 -3.33 -2.00
CA TYR A 260 6.35 -4.57 -2.75
C TYR A 260 5.05 -4.60 -3.54
N LEU A 261 3.91 -4.26 -2.91
CA LEU A 261 2.62 -4.18 -3.61
C LEU A 261 2.63 -3.16 -4.74
N ARG A 262 3.29 -2.02 -4.54
CA ARG A 262 3.48 -1.01 -5.59
C ARG A 262 4.28 -1.57 -6.76
N LEU A 263 5.37 -2.31 -6.53
CA LEU A 263 6.13 -2.93 -7.62
C LEU A 263 5.27 -3.91 -8.43
N GLU A 264 4.42 -4.68 -7.76
CA GLU A 264 3.50 -5.63 -8.41
C GLU A 264 2.34 -4.95 -9.16
N ASP A 265 1.88 -3.79 -8.66
CA ASP A 265 0.91 -2.96 -9.37
C ASP A 265 1.54 -2.25 -10.59
N ASP A 266 2.77 -1.75 -10.45
CA ASP A 266 3.53 -1.14 -11.53
C ASP A 266 3.81 -2.15 -12.65
N ALA A 267 4.07 -3.41 -12.28
CA ALA A 267 4.20 -4.53 -13.20
C ALA A 267 2.85 -5.08 -13.71
N GLY A 268 1.72 -4.48 -13.33
CA GLY A 268 0.39 -4.82 -13.83
C GLY A 268 -0.18 -6.15 -13.32
N ARG A 269 0.41 -6.77 -12.29
CA ARG A 269 0.02 -8.09 -11.79
C ARG A 269 -0.88 -8.05 -10.57
N LEU A 270 -0.85 -6.96 -9.79
CA LEU A 270 -1.59 -6.87 -8.53
C LEU A 270 -3.10 -7.04 -8.72
N ARG A 271 -3.71 -6.24 -9.61
CA ARG A 271 -5.15 -6.28 -9.86
C ARG A 271 -5.62 -7.66 -10.34
N ALA A 272 -4.83 -8.31 -11.20
CA ALA A 272 -5.13 -9.64 -11.70
C ALA A 272 -5.14 -10.68 -10.56
N ALA A 273 -4.10 -10.68 -9.73
CA ALA A 273 -3.99 -11.60 -8.59
C ALA A 273 -5.14 -11.42 -7.58
N LEU A 274 -5.52 -10.17 -7.28
CA LEU A 274 -6.64 -9.89 -6.39
C LEU A 274 -8.01 -10.24 -6.99
N THR A 275 -8.17 -10.07 -8.31
CA THR A 275 -9.39 -10.51 -9.02
C THR A 275 -9.53 -12.02 -8.98
N ASP A 276 -8.45 -12.76 -9.25
CA ASP A 276 -8.45 -14.22 -9.15
C ASP A 276 -8.77 -14.68 -7.71
N LEU A 277 -8.15 -14.07 -6.70
CA LEU A 277 -8.44 -14.40 -5.30
C LEU A 277 -9.90 -14.11 -4.91
N LEU A 278 -10.43 -12.97 -5.36
CA LEU A 278 -11.81 -12.57 -5.09
C LEU A 278 -12.82 -13.55 -5.72
N LEU A 279 -12.61 -13.96 -6.97
CA LEU A 279 -13.57 -14.80 -7.70
C LEU A 279 -13.45 -16.29 -7.38
N LEU A 280 -12.24 -16.79 -7.16
CA LEU A 280 -12.00 -18.20 -6.83
C LEU A 280 -12.17 -18.50 -5.34
N GLY A 281 -12.08 -17.46 -4.50
CA GLY A 281 -11.94 -17.61 -3.06
C GLY A 281 -10.61 -18.28 -2.67
N ARG A 282 -10.38 -18.40 -1.36
CA ARG A 282 -9.12 -18.94 -0.80
C ARG A 282 -8.76 -20.31 -1.38
N ALA A 283 -9.66 -21.29 -1.28
CA ALA A 283 -9.37 -22.67 -1.68
C ALA A 283 -9.09 -22.81 -3.18
N GLY A 284 -9.86 -22.10 -4.02
CA GLY A 284 -9.67 -22.10 -5.46
C GLY A 284 -8.35 -21.42 -5.87
N TYR A 285 -8.05 -20.27 -5.27
CA TYR A 285 -6.81 -19.53 -5.52
C TYR A 285 -5.56 -20.31 -5.09
N GLU A 286 -5.58 -20.96 -3.92
CA GLU A 286 -4.48 -21.83 -3.47
C GLU A 286 -4.31 -23.06 -4.38
N SER A 287 -5.42 -23.66 -4.84
CA SER A 287 -5.38 -24.77 -5.80
C SER A 287 -4.74 -24.35 -7.12
N MET A 288 -5.13 -23.19 -7.64
CA MET A 288 -4.52 -22.59 -8.84
C MET A 288 -3.02 -22.38 -8.64
N GLY A 289 -2.60 -21.85 -7.49
CA GLY A 289 -1.18 -21.66 -7.18
C GLY A 289 -0.38 -22.96 -7.16
N ARG A 290 -0.92 -24.03 -6.55
CA ARG A 290 -0.28 -25.36 -6.56
C ARG A 290 -0.13 -25.92 -7.98
N GLN A 291 -1.12 -25.72 -8.85
CA GLN A 291 -1.06 -26.16 -10.24
C GLN A 291 -0.02 -25.38 -11.06
N ALA A 292 0.07 -24.07 -10.85
CA ALA A 292 1.07 -23.22 -11.49
C ALA A 292 2.50 -23.62 -11.08
N GLU A 293 2.75 -23.82 -9.78
CA GLU A 293 4.03 -24.29 -9.26
C GLU A 293 4.41 -25.67 -9.78
N ALA A 294 3.47 -26.63 -9.80
CA ALA A 294 3.71 -27.97 -10.34
C ALA A 294 4.11 -27.91 -11.83
N THR A 295 3.47 -27.05 -12.60
CA THR A 295 3.77 -26.83 -14.02
C THR A 295 5.16 -26.24 -14.22
N MET A 296 5.52 -25.22 -13.43
CA MET A 296 6.85 -24.60 -13.48
C MET A 296 7.96 -25.60 -13.11
N ARG A 297 7.77 -26.39 -12.05
CA ARG A 297 8.71 -27.44 -11.63
C ARG A 297 8.90 -28.51 -12.71
N ARG A 298 7.84 -28.93 -13.40
CA ARG A 298 7.93 -29.88 -14.53
C ARG A 298 8.75 -29.29 -15.69
N ARG A 299 8.53 -28.01 -16.03
CA ARG A 299 9.32 -27.33 -17.08
C ARG A 299 10.80 -27.22 -16.73
N LEU A 300 11.12 -26.91 -15.46
CA LEU A 300 12.50 -26.83 -15.00
C LEU A 300 13.19 -28.21 -14.98
N ARG A 301 12.48 -29.28 -14.60
CA ARG A 301 13.01 -30.65 -14.63
C ARG A 301 13.21 -31.17 -16.07
N GLY A 302 12.30 -30.83 -16.98
CA GLY A 302 12.39 -31.18 -18.41
C GLY A 302 13.53 -30.47 -19.16
N LYS A 303 14.07 -29.39 -18.60
CA LYS A 303 15.26 -28.67 -19.12
C LYS A 303 16.59 -29.20 -18.58
N ARG A 304 16.63 -30.32 -17.84
CA ARG A 304 17.92 -30.96 -17.51
C ARG A 304 18.63 -31.35 -18.82
N PRO A 305 19.85 -30.85 -19.09
CA PRO A 305 20.61 -31.31 -20.25
C PRO A 305 20.77 -32.82 -20.13
N ARG A 306 20.43 -33.55 -21.20
CA ARG A 306 20.67 -34.99 -21.26
C ARG A 306 22.15 -35.23 -20.92
N PRO A 307 22.48 -35.99 -19.87
CA PRO A 307 23.85 -36.39 -19.59
C PRO A 307 24.22 -37.44 -20.65
N GLY A 308 24.66 -36.99 -21.82
CA GLY A 308 24.83 -37.90 -22.95
C GLY A 308 24.95 -37.23 -24.30
N ARG A 309 25.76 -36.17 -24.38
CA ARG A 309 26.44 -35.78 -25.62
C ARG A 309 27.65 -34.92 -25.26
N LEU A 310 28.56 -35.51 -24.48
CA LEU A 310 29.97 -35.18 -24.69
C LEU A 310 30.22 -35.46 -26.17
N ALA A 311 30.35 -34.38 -26.93
CA ALA A 311 30.74 -34.44 -28.31
C ALA A 311 32.01 -35.30 -28.39
N ARG A 312 31.88 -36.48 -28.99
CA ARG A 312 32.98 -37.09 -29.72
C ARG A 312 33.34 -36.10 -30.84
N SER A 313 34.06 -35.02 -30.51
CA SER A 313 34.86 -34.32 -31.50
C SER A 313 36.04 -35.25 -31.76
N SER A 314 35.85 -36.08 -32.77
CA SER A 314 36.91 -36.79 -33.46
C SER A 314 38.06 -35.82 -33.72
N LEU A 315 39.13 -35.96 -32.95
CA LEU A 315 40.47 -35.50 -33.31
C LEU A 315 40.88 -36.23 -34.59
N GLY A 316 40.53 -35.63 -35.73
CA GLY A 316 41.08 -36.00 -37.02
C GLY A 316 42.51 -35.45 -37.14
N PRO A 317 43.50 -36.24 -37.57
CA PRO A 317 44.88 -35.79 -37.65
C PRO A 317 45.17 -35.04 -38.95
N LYS A 318 46.02 -34.01 -38.84
CA LYS A 318 46.99 -33.51 -39.83
C LYS A 318 46.51 -33.16 -41.26
N ARG A 319 46.68 -31.90 -41.63
CA ARG A 319 47.37 -31.56 -42.89
C ARG A 319 48.20 -30.29 -42.76
N ARG A 320 49.52 -30.48 -42.73
CA ARG A 320 50.52 -29.47 -43.09
C ARG A 320 50.31 -29.08 -44.55
N GLN A 321 50.30 -27.78 -44.85
CA GLN A 321 50.89 -27.26 -46.08
C GLN A 321 51.60 -25.94 -45.77
N ALA A 322 52.89 -25.93 -46.10
CA ALA A 322 53.74 -24.77 -46.25
C ALA A 322 53.78 -24.39 -47.74
N ALA A 323 53.80 -23.10 -48.05
CA ALA A 323 54.32 -22.43 -49.27
C ALA A 323 53.75 -21.01 -49.28
N SER A 324 54.50 -19.96 -48.96
CA SER A 324 55.49 -19.24 -49.78
C SER A 324 54.89 -18.12 -50.65
N ARG A 325 55.52 -16.95 -50.51
CA ARG A 325 55.82 -15.94 -51.56
C ARG A 325 54.75 -14.91 -51.95
N SER A 326 55.03 -13.68 -51.51
CA SER A 326 55.25 -12.46 -52.29
C SER A 326 54.23 -12.08 -53.37
N GLY A 327 53.56 -10.97 -53.11
CA GLY A 327 53.04 -9.98 -54.06
C GLY A 327 52.86 -8.70 -53.27
#